data_AF-A0A8S0PIP8-F1
#
_entry.id   AF-A0A8S0PIP8-F1
#
_cell.length_a   1.000
_cell.length_b   1.000
_cell.length_c   1.000
_cell.angle_alpha   90.00
_cell.angle_beta   90.00
_cell.angle_gamma   90.00
#
_symmetry.space_group_name_H-M   'P 1'
#
loop_
_entity.id
_entity.type
_entity.pdbx_description
1 polymer ?
#
loop_
_entity_poly.entity_id
_entity_poly.type
_entity_poly.pdbx_seq_one_letter_code
_entity_poly.pdbx_strand_id
1 'polypeptide(L)'
;MALISANFLVFFLTISLSIPPILTASVVEDLDNLKPPPDFNLTITNNCLRNPNLRYCKASPFDLHEIFKSTIVASHLCNISNNPNCVESFPKIDLHSQPKIAPLYLSFTFFWKYCPLTILSIDLSNSSLKGNFPFEVFNCSQIQQLDLSHNELSGDVPVQNFDHLPNLTFLSLSYNHFSECKISDKNFFKRFNTTSFIHSGLLPNQKKFRIKAVLLLVGFPISVVVTIVWFGWLCFWRPDFLPKFLQRKYKFTPSTLKAATNGLSKRNLVAKSSTSGIYRGILRDGNEVKIEIYWEIISTESRRRFVEQCKILVQLHHKNIVPVLGWCDNRRFRAIVTKWIDGGNLETWLSRSAPPWKQRVKAFIGIASGTCYLHEEWPEVGYDLKTRNIRLSSGEPLISRLKFDHHNSSTKKIYKFGVFILEMVSNRRPLEDFERGETGFVEWVKINYPDNLENVIDKRMKRTGHIVREATDAIEMGLMCTDLSSGNQPSWDHLSNMVSNM
;
A
#
# COMPACT_ATOMS: atom_id res chain seq x y z
N MET A 1 -15.25 -19.46 -16.07
CA MET A 1 -14.11 -20.08 -16.78
C MET A 1 -12.96 -20.18 -15.80
N ALA A 2 -12.80 -21.37 -15.25
CA ALA A 2 -11.65 -21.73 -14.44
C ALA A 2 -10.48 -22.15 -15.35
N LEU A 3 -9.30 -22.15 -14.74
CA LEU A 3 -8.12 -22.97 -15.01
C LEU A 3 -6.95 -22.37 -15.83
N ILE A 4 -5.76 -22.59 -15.24
CA ILE A 4 -4.38 -22.60 -15.79
C ILE A 4 -3.74 -21.19 -15.75
N SER A 5 -2.72 -20.91 -14.93
CA SER A 5 -1.44 -21.65 -14.85
C SER A 5 -0.80 -21.61 -13.45
N ALA A 6 -0.62 -22.79 -12.86
CA ALA A 6 0.25 -23.04 -11.71
C ALA A 6 1.34 -24.06 -12.08
N ASN A 7 1.92 -23.93 -13.28
CA ASN A 7 2.89 -24.89 -13.86
C ASN A 7 4.30 -24.32 -14.09
N PHE A 8 4.69 -23.25 -13.39
CA PHE A 8 6.04 -22.66 -13.56
C PHE A 8 7.02 -22.93 -12.40
N LEU A 9 6.65 -23.78 -11.43
CA LEU A 9 7.46 -23.98 -10.21
C LEU A 9 7.90 -25.42 -9.93
N VAL A 10 7.71 -26.36 -10.87
CA VAL A 10 8.06 -27.78 -10.68
C VAL A 10 9.20 -28.26 -11.59
N PHE A 11 9.78 -27.40 -12.43
CA PHE A 11 10.80 -27.82 -13.41
C PHE A 11 12.27 -27.67 -12.96
N PHE A 12 12.55 -27.47 -11.66
CA PHE A 12 13.93 -27.41 -11.12
C PHE A 12 14.28 -28.49 -10.10
N LEU A 13 13.42 -29.49 -9.92
CA LEU A 13 13.66 -30.64 -9.04
C LEU A 13 13.49 -31.92 -9.87
N THR A 14 14.52 -32.29 -10.63
CA THR A 14 14.87 -33.69 -10.98
C THR A 14 15.92 -33.71 -12.10
N ILE A 15 17.20 -33.48 -11.77
CA ILE A 15 18.31 -34.15 -12.45
C ILE A 15 19.33 -34.54 -11.36
N SER A 16 19.05 -35.67 -10.71
CA SER A 16 20.03 -36.41 -9.93
C SER A 16 19.81 -37.90 -10.21
N LEU A 17 20.20 -38.33 -11.41
CA LEU A 17 20.50 -39.74 -11.71
C LEU A 17 22.02 -39.88 -11.58
N SER A 18 22.50 -40.46 -10.47
CA SER A 18 22.77 -41.90 -10.32
C SER A 18 23.98 -42.35 -11.15
N ILE A 19 25.17 -42.10 -10.60
CA ILE A 19 26.37 -42.89 -10.88
C ILE A 19 26.49 -43.90 -9.72
N PRO A 20 26.71 -45.20 -9.98
CA PRO A 20 26.81 -46.20 -8.91
C PRO A 20 28.05 -45.94 -8.05
N PRO A 21 28.03 -46.25 -6.74
CA PRO A 21 29.22 -46.17 -5.92
C PRO A 21 30.09 -47.37 -6.30
N ILE A 22 31.11 -47.14 -7.12
CA ILE A 22 32.26 -48.02 -7.11
C ILE A 22 32.83 -47.89 -5.70
N LEU A 23 32.90 -49.01 -4.96
CA LEU A 23 33.56 -49.10 -3.67
C LEU A 23 34.93 -48.44 -3.77
N THR A 24 35.04 -47.22 -3.26
CA THR A 24 36.31 -46.65 -2.85
C THR A 24 36.27 -46.71 -1.33
N ALA A 25 36.76 -47.82 -0.76
CA ALA A 25 37.25 -47.79 0.60
C ALA A 25 38.11 -46.53 0.71
N SER A 26 37.73 -45.64 1.63
CA SER A 26 38.42 -44.37 1.73
C SER A 26 39.83 -44.65 2.26
N VAL A 27 40.83 -43.92 1.79
CA VAL A 27 42.20 -44.01 2.33
C VAL A 27 42.21 -43.84 3.87
N VAL A 28 41.21 -43.15 4.44
CA VAL A 28 40.98 -43.03 5.89
C VAL A 28 40.73 -44.40 6.55
N GLU A 29 40.01 -45.28 5.88
CA GLU A 29 39.70 -46.64 6.32
C GLU A 29 40.93 -47.57 6.22
N ASP A 30 41.80 -47.35 5.23
CA ASP A 30 43.10 -48.05 5.12
C ASP A 30 44.12 -47.57 6.17
N LEU A 31 44.10 -46.28 6.52
CA LEU A 31 44.97 -45.69 7.55
C LEU A 31 44.57 -46.08 8.98
N ASP A 32 43.28 -46.29 9.23
CA ASP A 32 42.79 -46.79 10.52
C ASP A 32 43.20 -48.25 10.81
N ASN A 33 43.56 -49.01 9.77
CA ASN A 33 43.96 -50.42 9.86
C ASN A 33 45.48 -50.65 9.96
N LEU A 34 46.31 -49.61 9.87
CA LEU A 34 47.75 -49.71 10.06
C LEU A 34 48.09 -50.00 11.52
N LYS A 35 49.05 -50.92 11.75
CA LYS A 35 49.60 -51.23 13.08
C LYS A 35 51.06 -50.78 13.13
N PRO A 36 51.53 -50.22 14.26
CA PRO A 36 52.93 -49.84 14.42
C PRO A 36 53.85 -51.07 14.30
N PRO A 37 55.05 -50.92 13.69
CA PRO A 37 56.03 -51.98 13.71
C PRO A 37 56.47 -52.27 15.16
N PRO A 38 56.86 -53.52 15.47
CA PRO A 38 57.03 -53.98 16.85
C PRO A 38 58.09 -53.22 17.66
N ASP A 39 58.99 -52.51 16.99
CA ASP A 39 60.09 -51.69 17.52
C ASP A 39 59.77 -50.19 17.64
N PHE A 40 58.60 -49.73 17.16
CA PHE A 40 58.20 -48.32 17.14
C PHE A 40 58.17 -47.67 18.53
N ASN A 41 57.49 -48.31 19.48
CA ASN A 41 57.38 -47.80 20.84
C ASN A 41 58.76 -47.70 21.51
N LEU A 42 59.62 -48.68 21.24
CA LEU A 42 60.97 -48.75 21.80
C LEU A 42 61.86 -47.63 21.22
N THR A 43 61.68 -47.32 19.94
CA THR A 43 62.39 -46.23 19.23
C THR A 43 61.98 -44.85 19.74
N ILE A 44 60.67 -44.57 19.85
CA ILE A 44 60.16 -43.28 20.37
C ILE A 44 60.59 -43.07 21.83
N THR A 45 60.50 -44.13 22.64
CA THR A 45 60.94 -44.08 24.05
C THR A 45 62.45 -43.84 24.14
N ASN A 46 63.27 -44.52 23.32
CA ASN A 46 64.72 -44.29 23.26
C ASN A 46 65.08 -42.88 22.78
N ASN A 47 64.34 -42.31 21.84
CA ASN A 47 64.56 -40.94 21.37
C ASN A 47 64.25 -39.90 22.45
N CYS A 48 63.17 -40.10 23.23
CA CYS A 48 62.87 -39.25 24.37
C CYS A 48 63.89 -39.41 25.52
N LEU A 49 64.41 -40.62 25.74
CA LEU A 49 65.47 -40.87 26.70
C LEU A 49 66.80 -40.22 26.27
N ARG A 50 67.11 -40.20 24.98
CA ARG A 50 68.32 -39.55 24.43
C ARG A 50 68.20 -38.03 24.35
N ASN A 51 67.02 -37.50 24.05
CA ASN A 51 66.78 -36.06 23.93
C ASN A 51 65.39 -35.66 24.47
N PRO A 52 65.27 -35.33 25.76
CA PRO A 52 63.99 -35.00 26.39
C PRO A 52 63.40 -33.64 25.94
N ASN A 53 64.13 -32.87 25.12
CA ASN A 53 63.66 -31.59 24.60
C ASN A 53 62.80 -31.69 23.33
N LEU A 54 62.70 -32.87 22.73
CA LEU A 54 61.84 -33.11 21.58
C LEU A 54 60.38 -32.83 21.95
N ARG A 55 59.67 -32.05 21.11
CA ARG A 55 58.33 -31.54 21.41
C ARG A 55 57.31 -32.65 21.70
N TYR A 56 57.42 -33.82 21.06
CA TYR A 56 56.53 -34.95 21.30
C TYR A 56 56.80 -35.67 22.63
N CYS A 57 57.97 -35.51 23.24
CA CYS A 57 58.31 -36.10 24.54
C CYS A 57 57.64 -35.39 25.72
N LYS A 58 57.10 -34.18 25.49
CA LYS A 58 56.39 -33.37 26.48
C LYS A 58 54.86 -33.44 26.35
N ALA A 59 54.35 -34.18 25.36
CA ALA A 59 52.92 -34.35 25.16
C ALA A 59 52.38 -35.42 26.13
N SER A 60 51.42 -35.04 26.97
CA SER A 60 50.66 -35.97 27.82
C SER A 60 49.18 -35.90 27.45
N PRO A 61 48.50 -37.02 27.17
CA PRO A 61 49.01 -38.40 27.24
C PRO A 61 49.98 -38.72 26.09
N PHE A 62 50.94 -39.61 26.37
CA PHE A 62 51.92 -40.14 25.43
C PHE A 62 51.24 -41.12 24.46
N ASP A 63 50.38 -40.61 23.58
CA ASP A 63 49.58 -41.43 22.68
C ASP A 63 50.37 -41.83 21.43
N LEU A 64 51.07 -42.95 21.56
CA LEU A 64 51.88 -43.57 20.50
C LEU A 64 51.03 -43.92 19.27
N HIS A 65 49.72 -44.10 19.42
CA HIS A 65 48.80 -44.41 18.32
C HIS A 65 48.49 -43.16 17.49
N GLU A 66 48.30 -42.00 18.14
CA GLU A 66 48.17 -40.68 17.49
C GLU A 66 49.46 -40.27 16.78
N ILE A 67 50.62 -40.49 17.41
CA ILE A 67 51.93 -40.25 16.79
C ILE A 67 52.09 -41.14 15.56
N PHE A 68 51.79 -42.44 15.66
CA PHE A 68 51.88 -43.38 14.55
C PHE A 68 50.95 -43.03 13.38
N LYS A 69 49.67 -42.73 13.63
CA LYS A 69 48.70 -42.32 12.60
C LYS A 69 49.04 -40.98 11.92
N SER A 70 49.76 -40.10 12.63
CA SER A 70 50.12 -38.77 12.14
C SER A 70 51.51 -38.69 11.49
N THR A 71 52.27 -39.80 11.42
CA THR A 71 53.65 -39.83 10.88
C THR A 71 53.74 -40.38 9.45
N ILE A 72 52.87 -39.91 8.54
CA ILE A 72 52.83 -40.38 7.13
C ILE A 72 53.86 -39.66 6.22
N VAL A 73 54.76 -38.84 6.77
CA VAL A 73 55.93 -38.31 6.01
C VAL A 73 57.25 -38.47 6.78
N ALA A 74 57.45 -39.60 7.46
CA ALA A 74 58.81 -40.07 7.78
C ALA A 74 59.29 -41.13 6.77
N SER A 75 58.38 -41.71 5.99
CA SER A 75 58.61 -42.87 5.12
C SER A 75 59.51 -42.58 3.92
N HIS A 76 59.55 -41.36 3.37
CA HIS A 76 60.53 -41.08 2.32
C HIS A 76 61.95 -40.84 2.87
N LEU A 77 62.08 -40.43 4.13
CA LEU A 77 63.33 -39.87 4.66
C LEU A 77 64.20 -40.81 5.49
N CYS A 78 63.69 -41.97 5.90
CA CYS A 78 64.56 -43.01 6.49
C CYS A 78 64.60 -44.32 5.68
N ASN A 79 63.59 -44.62 4.87
CA ASN A 79 63.38 -45.98 4.35
C ASN A 79 64.26 -46.38 3.14
N ILE A 80 65.10 -45.48 2.63
CA ILE A 80 66.13 -45.82 1.62
C ILE A 80 67.51 -46.04 2.28
N SER A 81 67.80 -45.44 3.44
CA SER A 81 69.19 -45.12 3.76
C SER A 81 69.82 -45.90 4.91
N ASN A 82 69.06 -46.50 5.85
CA ASN A 82 69.64 -47.13 7.04
C ASN A 82 70.82 -46.31 7.64
N ASN A 83 70.70 -44.97 7.65
CA ASN A 83 71.84 -44.07 7.78
C ASN A 83 71.97 -43.53 9.22
N PRO A 84 73.07 -43.82 9.93
CA PRO A 84 73.35 -43.31 11.27
C PRO A 84 73.72 -41.81 11.32
N ASN A 85 73.71 -41.09 10.19
CA ASN A 85 73.96 -39.64 10.08
C ASN A 85 72.71 -38.83 9.65
N CYS A 86 71.57 -38.95 10.33
CA CYS A 86 70.55 -37.90 10.20
C CYS A 86 71.07 -36.63 10.89
N VAL A 87 71.72 -35.78 10.10
CA VAL A 87 72.41 -34.55 10.54
C VAL A 87 71.45 -33.37 10.71
N GLU A 88 71.80 -32.53 11.67
CA GLU A 88 71.19 -31.31 12.19
C GLU A 88 71.06 -30.18 11.14
N SER A 89 70.02 -30.20 10.30
CA SER A 89 69.25 -29.03 9.83
C SER A 89 68.39 -29.42 8.63
N PHE A 90 67.11 -29.04 8.65
CA PHE A 90 66.20 -29.26 7.51
C PHE A 90 66.28 -28.04 6.57
N PRO A 91 66.79 -28.16 5.33
CA PRO A 91 66.59 -27.15 4.30
C PRO A 91 65.17 -27.24 3.72
N LYS A 92 64.73 -26.17 3.04
CA LYS A 92 63.46 -25.95 2.33
C LYS A 92 62.50 -27.15 2.22
N ILE A 93 61.25 -26.97 2.67
CA ILE A 93 60.15 -27.90 2.39
C ILE A 93 59.45 -27.46 1.09
N ASP A 94 59.50 -28.31 0.07
CA ASP A 94 58.91 -28.07 -1.25
C ASP A 94 57.95 -29.22 -1.60
N LEU A 95 56.65 -28.94 -1.57
CA LEU A 95 55.59 -29.90 -1.89
C LEU A 95 54.77 -29.47 -3.11
N HIS A 96 55.35 -28.62 -3.96
CA HIS A 96 54.67 -28.04 -5.11
C HIS A 96 54.08 -29.10 -6.05
N SER A 97 52.81 -28.93 -6.42
CA SER A 97 52.12 -29.72 -7.45
C SER A 97 52.15 -31.24 -7.24
N GLN A 98 52.11 -31.72 -5.99
CA GLN A 98 52.05 -33.15 -5.65
C GLN A 98 50.59 -33.67 -5.69
N PRO A 99 50.16 -34.42 -6.74
CA PRO A 99 48.74 -34.67 -7.02
C PRO A 99 48.14 -35.87 -6.25
N LYS A 100 48.92 -36.54 -5.39
CA LYS A 100 48.52 -37.75 -4.63
C LYS A 100 48.58 -37.60 -3.11
N ILE A 101 48.64 -36.38 -2.59
CA ILE A 101 48.54 -36.14 -1.14
C ILE A 101 47.06 -35.99 -0.78
N ALA A 102 46.32 -37.07 -0.98
CA ALA A 102 44.95 -37.22 -0.52
C ALA A 102 44.98 -37.63 0.96
N PRO A 103 44.55 -36.81 1.92
CA PRO A 103 44.41 -35.36 1.99
C PRO A 103 45.36 -34.79 3.07
N LEU A 104 45.89 -33.57 2.91
CA LEU A 104 46.53 -32.80 3.99
C LEU A 104 45.50 -32.33 5.08
N TYR A 105 44.46 -33.14 5.28
CA TYR A 105 43.46 -33.08 6.36
C TYR A 105 43.92 -33.76 7.63
N LEU A 106 45.00 -34.57 7.58
CA LEU A 106 45.75 -34.93 8.78
C LEU A 106 46.57 -33.72 9.23
N SER A 107 45.81 -32.78 9.81
CA SER A 107 46.28 -31.74 10.68
C SER A 107 47.24 -30.72 10.06
N PHE A 108 46.69 -29.87 9.19
CA PHE A 108 47.28 -28.58 8.84
C PHE A 108 47.82 -27.89 10.11
N THR A 109 47.10 -27.98 11.23
CA THR A 109 47.50 -27.45 12.55
C THR A 109 48.71 -28.15 13.20
N PHE A 110 48.85 -29.48 13.10
CA PHE A 110 49.98 -30.23 13.68
C PHE A 110 51.30 -29.99 12.94
N PHE A 111 51.30 -29.94 11.60
CA PHE A 111 52.49 -29.62 10.81
C PHE A 111 53.15 -28.34 11.32
N TRP A 112 52.34 -27.29 11.52
CA TRP A 112 52.79 -26.02 12.05
C TRP A 112 53.13 -26.06 13.55
N LYS A 113 52.38 -26.84 14.35
CA LYS A 113 52.64 -27.03 15.79
C LYS A 113 53.98 -27.72 16.08
N TYR A 114 54.45 -28.60 15.20
CA TYR A 114 55.72 -29.33 15.37
C TYR A 114 56.78 -28.97 14.35
N CYS A 115 56.54 -27.93 13.54
CA CYS A 115 57.48 -27.32 12.62
C CYS A 115 58.84 -27.05 13.31
N PRO A 116 59.94 -27.69 12.85
CA PRO A 116 61.25 -27.43 13.41
C PRO A 116 61.61 -25.96 13.21
N LEU A 117 62.12 -25.33 14.28
CA LEU A 117 62.55 -23.92 14.27
C LEU A 117 63.69 -23.66 13.27
N THR A 118 64.25 -24.67 12.61
CA THR A 118 65.29 -24.53 11.59
C THR A 118 64.74 -24.29 10.18
N ILE A 119 63.43 -24.43 9.94
CA ILE A 119 62.86 -24.27 8.59
C ILE A 119 62.85 -22.80 8.18
N LEU A 120 63.46 -22.52 7.03
CA LEU A 120 63.55 -21.18 6.45
C LEU A 120 62.56 -20.93 5.31
N SER A 121 62.10 -21.96 4.60
CA SER A 121 61.25 -21.81 3.41
C SER A 121 60.26 -22.95 3.30
N ILE A 122 58.99 -22.62 3.05
CA ILE A 122 57.87 -23.55 2.88
C ILE A 122 57.09 -23.17 1.63
N ASP A 123 56.98 -24.11 0.71
CA ASP A 123 56.18 -24.00 -0.51
C ASP A 123 55.09 -25.07 -0.53
N LEU A 124 53.85 -24.64 -0.38
CA LEU A 124 52.62 -25.45 -0.45
C LEU A 124 51.69 -24.93 -1.55
N SER A 125 52.25 -24.28 -2.57
CA SER A 125 51.45 -23.77 -3.67
C SER A 125 50.90 -24.91 -4.53
N ASN A 126 49.72 -24.67 -5.14
CA ASN A 126 49.05 -25.61 -6.04
C ASN A 126 48.85 -27.01 -5.44
N SER A 127 48.35 -27.06 -4.19
CA SER A 127 48.18 -28.29 -3.42
C SER A 127 46.73 -28.59 -3.06
N SER A 128 45.76 -27.90 -3.69
CA SER A 128 44.32 -28.04 -3.46
C SER A 128 43.91 -27.93 -1.97
N LEU A 129 44.65 -27.15 -1.19
CA LEU A 129 44.39 -26.99 0.25
C LEU A 129 43.07 -26.26 0.49
N LYS A 130 42.26 -26.76 1.43
CA LYS A 130 40.95 -26.19 1.81
C LYS A 130 40.94 -25.80 3.28
N GLY A 131 40.04 -24.89 3.67
CA GLY A 131 39.85 -24.45 5.06
C GLY A 131 40.34 -23.03 5.30
N ASN A 132 40.57 -22.66 6.56
CA ASN A 132 41.04 -21.32 6.94
C ASN A 132 42.56 -21.17 6.83
N PHE A 133 43.06 -19.92 6.91
CA PHE A 133 44.49 -19.66 7.08
C PHE A 133 45.03 -20.42 8.32
N PRO A 134 46.18 -21.12 8.23
CA PRO A 134 46.70 -21.87 9.36
C PRO A 134 47.25 -20.92 10.42
N PHE A 135 46.53 -20.72 11.53
CA PHE A 135 47.00 -19.84 12.59
C PHE A 135 48.32 -20.34 13.22
N GLU A 136 48.53 -21.64 13.21
CA GLU A 136 49.71 -22.26 13.82
C GLU A 136 51.02 -21.94 13.08
N VAL A 137 50.97 -21.42 11.84
CA VAL A 137 52.17 -21.04 11.06
C VAL A 137 53.07 -20.06 11.82
N PHE A 138 52.47 -19.26 12.70
CA PHE A 138 53.19 -18.31 13.53
C PHE A 138 54.15 -18.97 14.55
N ASN A 139 54.07 -20.30 14.73
CA ASN A 139 55.02 -21.06 15.54
C ASN A 139 56.37 -21.35 14.82
N CYS A 140 56.43 -21.20 13.49
CA CYS A 140 57.67 -21.33 12.71
C CYS A 140 58.46 -20.00 12.71
N SER A 141 59.01 -19.60 13.86
CA SER A 141 59.56 -18.24 14.04
C SER A 141 60.76 -17.86 13.16
N GLN A 142 61.44 -18.83 12.55
CA GLN A 142 62.61 -18.61 11.67
C GLN A 142 62.26 -18.58 10.17
N ILE A 143 60.98 -18.74 9.81
CA ILE A 143 60.57 -18.79 8.41
C ILE A 143 60.86 -17.47 7.68
N GLN A 144 61.42 -17.60 6.48
CA GLN A 144 61.77 -16.49 5.60
C GLN A 144 60.87 -16.45 4.35
N GLN A 145 60.38 -17.61 3.90
CA GLN A 145 59.52 -17.71 2.72
C GLN A 145 58.34 -18.64 2.99
N LEU A 146 57.13 -18.18 2.64
CA LEU A 146 55.89 -18.94 2.75
C LEU A 146 55.04 -18.76 1.49
N ASP A 147 54.88 -19.82 0.71
CA ASP A 147 53.97 -19.85 -0.43
C ASP A 147 52.77 -20.75 -0.15
N LEU A 148 51.57 -20.16 -0.12
CA LEU A 148 50.28 -20.85 0.00
C LEU A 148 49.38 -20.55 -1.22
N SER A 149 49.94 -20.07 -2.31
CA SER A 149 49.17 -19.65 -3.49
C SER A 149 48.53 -20.81 -4.24
N HIS A 150 47.52 -20.50 -5.07
CA HIS A 150 46.83 -21.48 -5.90
C HIS A 150 46.22 -22.63 -5.06
N ASN A 151 45.48 -22.27 -4.02
CA ASN A 151 44.76 -23.19 -3.16
C ASN A 151 43.30 -22.76 -3.03
N GLU A 152 42.51 -23.53 -2.28
CA GLU A 152 41.10 -23.25 -1.98
C GLU A 152 40.92 -22.75 -0.52
N LEU A 153 41.91 -22.03 0.02
CA LEU A 153 41.84 -21.47 1.38
C LEU A 153 40.82 -20.33 1.42
N SER A 154 40.09 -20.20 2.52
CA SER A 154 39.00 -19.23 2.71
C SER A 154 39.00 -18.66 4.13
N GLY A 155 38.02 -17.82 4.47
CA GLY A 155 37.93 -17.19 5.78
C GLY A 155 38.87 -15.98 5.95
N ASP A 156 39.10 -15.57 7.19
CA ASP A 156 39.88 -14.37 7.51
C ASP A 156 41.39 -14.70 7.61
N VAL A 157 42.23 -13.78 7.14
CA VAL A 157 43.68 -13.84 7.34
C VAL A 157 44.05 -13.04 8.60
N PRO A 158 44.70 -13.63 9.60
CA PRO A 158 45.08 -12.96 10.85
C PRO A 158 46.28 -12.02 10.63
N VAL A 159 46.05 -10.88 9.96
CA VAL A 159 47.09 -9.92 9.56
C VAL A 159 47.94 -9.41 10.73
N GLN A 160 47.36 -9.30 11.92
CA GLN A 160 48.02 -8.81 13.14
C GLN A 160 49.10 -9.78 13.66
N ASN A 161 48.98 -11.08 13.36
CA ASN A 161 49.89 -12.09 13.89
C ASN A 161 51.18 -12.25 13.06
N PHE A 162 51.27 -11.59 11.90
CA PHE A 162 52.49 -11.61 11.08
C PHE A 162 53.68 -10.85 11.70
N ASP A 163 53.44 -10.08 12.76
CA ASP A 163 54.49 -9.47 13.57
C ASP A 163 55.34 -10.52 14.31
N HIS A 164 54.79 -11.72 14.56
CA HIS A 164 55.53 -12.84 15.16
C HIS A 164 56.51 -13.53 14.21
N LEU A 165 56.48 -13.19 12.91
CA LEU A 165 57.38 -13.74 11.90
C LEU A 165 58.27 -12.61 11.36
N PRO A 166 59.24 -12.08 12.13
CA PRO A 166 60.02 -10.91 11.72
C PRO A 166 60.92 -11.16 10.51
N ASN A 167 61.35 -12.42 10.30
CA ASN A 167 62.25 -12.80 9.22
C ASN A 167 61.53 -13.15 7.90
N LEU A 168 60.20 -13.15 7.88
CA LEU A 168 59.42 -13.45 6.67
C LEU A 168 59.59 -12.34 5.63
N THR A 169 60.23 -12.66 4.51
CA THR A 169 60.51 -11.76 3.39
C THR A 169 59.59 -12.03 2.20
N PHE A 170 59.20 -13.29 2.01
CA PHE A 170 58.30 -13.70 0.93
C PHE A 170 57.04 -14.34 1.49
N LEU A 171 55.89 -13.82 1.09
CA LEU A 171 54.57 -14.39 1.37
C LEU A 171 53.81 -14.41 0.05
N SER A 172 53.13 -15.51 -0.29
CA SER A 172 52.18 -15.55 -1.41
C SER A 172 50.89 -16.24 -0.98
N LEU A 173 49.78 -15.49 -1.05
CA LEU A 173 48.41 -15.94 -0.76
C LEU A 173 47.52 -15.83 -2.00
N SER A 174 48.13 -15.60 -3.17
CA SER A 174 47.40 -15.36 -4.42
C SER A 174 46.57 -16.57 -4.83
N TYR A 175 45.49 -16.33 -5.59
CA TYR A 175 44.58 -17.39 -6.04
C TYR A 175 44.07 -18.28 -4.89
N ASN A 176 43.37 -17.65 -3.96
CA ASN A 176 42.64 -18.26 -2.84
C ASN A 176 41.28 -17.52 -2.67
N HIS A 177 40.49 -17.88 -1.67
CA HIS A 177 39.13 -17.40 -1.43
C HIS A 177 38.95 -16.74 -0.05
N PHE A 178 39.94 -16.00 0.43
CA PHE A 178 39.87 -15.30 1.71
C PHE A 178 38.82 -14.17 1.71
N SER A 179 38.29 -13.84 2.89
CA SER A 179 37.36 -12.73 3.10
C SER A 179 38.06 -11.38 2.94
N GLU A 180 37.31 -10.36 2.52
CA GLU A 180 37.81 -8.98 2.43
C GLU A 180 38.27 -8.49 3.81
N CYS A 181 39.57 -8.18 3.95
CA CYS A 181 40.10 -7.69 5.21
C CYS A 181 39.67 -6.25 5.44
N LYS A 182 39.19 -5.93 6.66
CA LYS A 182 38.98 -4.54 7.07
C LYS A 182 40.30 -3.79 6.95
N ILE A 183 40.30 -2.67 6.22
CA ILE A 183 41.46 -1.84 5.86
C ILE A 183 42.06 -1.18 7.11
N SER A 184 42.69 -1.94 7.99
CA SER A 184 43.30 -1.42 9.22
C SER A 184 44.83 -1.46 9.21
N ASP A 185 45.47 -2.42 8.55
CA ASP A 185 46.94 -2.52 8.57
C ASP A 185 47.60 -2.25 7.22
N LYS A 186 47.77 -0.95 6.93
CA LYS A 186 48.60 -0.49 5.80
C LYS A 186 50.03 -1.01 5.87
N ASN A 187 50.54 -1.34 7.07
CA ASN A 187 51.91 -1.82 7.26
C ASN A 187 52.10 -3.26 6.75
N PHE A 188 51.12 -4.14 6.95
CA PHE A 188 51.14 -5.51 6.45
C PHE A 188 51.23 -5.56 4.92
N PHE A 189 50.33 -4.84 4.23
CA PHE A 189 50.33 -4.79 2.76
C PHE A 189 51.51 -4.03 2.16
N LYS A 190 52.22 -3.20 2.94
CA LYS A 190 53.48 -2.56 2.52
C LYS A 190 54.68 -3.51 2.63
N ARG A 191 54.65 -4.46 3.56
CA ARG A 191 55.75 -5.39 3.82
C ARG A 191 55.91 -6.42 2.70
N PHE A 192 54.82 -6.82 2.04
CA PHE A 192 54.81 -7.83 0.98
C PHE A 192 54.38 -7.24 -0.37
N ASN A 193 54.77 -7.89 -1.47
CA ASN A 193 54.42 -7.42 -2.81
C ASN A 193 52.91 -7.55 -3.07
N THR A 194 52.32 -6.61 -3.81
CA THR A 194 50.93 -6.68 -4.27
C THR A 194 50.58 -7.95 -5.02
N THR A 195 51.55 -8.57 -5.72
CA THR A 195 51.37 -9.83 -6.43
C THR A 195 50.99 -11.00 -5.51
N SER A 196 51.43 -10.95 -4.26
CA SER A 196 51.13 -11.92 -3.21
C SER A 196 49.64 -12.02 -2.86
N PHE A 197 48.83 -11.03 -3.22
CA PHE A 197 47.41 -10.95 -2.85
C PHE A 197 46.49 -10.90 -4.08
N ILE A 198 47.01 -11.11 -5.27
CA ILE A 198 46.21 -11.13 -6.50
C ILE A 198 45.22 -12.30 -6.45
N HIS A 199 43.95 -12.03 -6.72
CA HIS A 199 42.87 -13.03 -6.69
C HIS A 199 42.77 -13.83 -5.38
N SER A 200 43.23 -13.29 -4.24
CA SER A 200 43.13 -13.95 -2.94
C SER A 200 41.82 -13.68 -2.21
N GLY A 201 41.03 -12.70 -2.68
CA GLY A 201 39.82 -12.19 -2.01
C GLY A 201 40.07 -11.09 -0.96
N LEU A 202 41.33 -10.87 -0.56
CA LEU A 202 41.72 -9.82 0.41
C LEU A 202 41.65 -8.39 -0.15
N LEU A 203 41.80 -8.22 -1.46
CA LEU A 203 41.77 -6.91 -2.12
C LEU A 203 40.37 -6.63 -2.70
N PRO A 204 39.80 -5.43 -2.48
CA PRO A 204 38.49 -5.07 -3.01
C PRO A 204 38.50 -5.09 -4.55
N ASN A 205 37.59 -5.87 -5.15
CA ASN A 205 37.43 -5.93 -6.59
C ASN A 205 36.84 -4.60 -7.11
N GLN A 206 37.69 -3.76 -7.69
CA GLN A 206 37.35 -2.39 -8.11
C GLN A 206 36.15 -2.32 -9.07
N LYS A 207 35.92 -3.34 -9.91
CA LYS A 207 34.75 -3.38 -10.82
C LYS A 207 33.43 -3.51 -10.05
N LYS A 208 33.38 -4.36 -9.02
CA LYS A 208 32.18 -4.61 -8.21
C LYS A 208 31.83 -3.39 -7.33
N PHE A 209 32.84 -2.69 -6.83
CA PHE A 209 32.65 -1.44 -6.09
C PHE A 209 32.09 -0.32 -6.96
N ARG A 210 32.64 -0.13 -8.17
CA ARG A 210 32.16 0.89 -9.12
C ARG A 210 30.69 0.72 -9.50
N ILE A 211 30.24 -0.51 -9.78
CA ILE A 211 28.84 -0.78 -10.14
C ILE A 211 27.89 -0.43 -8.98
N LYS A 212 28.24 -0.83 -7.75
CA LYS A 212 27.44 -0.51 -6.56
C LYS A 212 27.35 1.01 -6.31
N ALA A 213 28.46 1.72 -6.49
CA ALA A 213 28.49 3.17 -6.33
C ALA A 213 27.63 3.89 -7.38
N VAL A 214 27.68 3.47 -8.64
CA VAL A 214 26.86 4.06 -9.72
C VAL A 214 25.36 3.82 -9.49
N LEU A 215 24.97 2.60 -9.08
CA LEU A 215 23.56 2.30 -8.77
C LEU A 215 23.02 3.17 -7.63
N LEU A 216 23.84 3.42 -6.59
CA LEU A 216 23.42 4.21 -5.44
C LEU A 216 23.41 5.72 -5.72
N LEU A 217 24.46 6.25 -6.37
CA LEU A 217 24.60 7.69 -6.62
C LEU A 217 23.74 8.19 -7.79
N VAL A 218 23.50 7.35 -8.80
CA VAL A 218 22.75 7.75 -10.00
C VAL A 218 21.37 7.10 -10.03
N GLY A 219 21.28 5.80 -9.71
CA GLY A 219 20.01 5.07 -9.77
C GLY A 219 18.99 5.52 -8.73
N PHE A 220 19.41 5.72 -7.48
CA PHE A 220 18.49 6.13 -6.40
C PHE A 220 17.85 7.51 -6.65
N PRO A 221 18.60 8.58 -7.00
CA PRO A 221 17.98 9.87 -7.32
C PRO A 221 17.01 9.80 -8.50
N ILE A 222 17.36 9.06 -9.57
CA ILE A 222 16.47 8.87 -10.72
C ILE A 222 15.17 8.19 -10.29
N SER A 223 15.26 7.13 -9.47
CA SER A 223 14.07 6.43 -8.95
C SER A 223 13.18 7.36 -8.11
N VAL A 224 13.77 8.22 -7.29
CA VAL A 224 13.02 9.20 -6.50
C VAL A 224 12.31 10.20 -7.41
N VAL A 225 13.00 10.76 -8.41
CA VAL A 225 12.42 11.70 -9.37
C VAL A 225 11.27 11.05 -10.14
N VAL A 226 11.46 9.82 -10.65
CA VAL A 226 10.40 9.08 -11.36
C VAL A 226 9.18 8.85 -10.45
N THR A 227 9.40 8.51 -9.18
CA THR A 227 8.32 8.31 -8.22
C THR A 227 7.55 9.60 -7.95
N ILE A 228 8.25 10.73 -7.78
CA ILE A 228 7.63 12.05 -7.58
C ILE A 228 6.83 12.47 -8.82
N VAL A 229 7.39 12.31 -10.01
CA VAL A 229 6.70 12.63 -11.27
C VAL A 229 5.46 11.76 -11.45
N TRP A 230 5.57 10.46 -11.18
CA TRP A 230 4.43 9.53 -11.24
C TRP A 230 3.34 9.89 -10.23
N PHE A 231 3.72 10.21 -8.99
CA PHE A 231 2.77 10.67 -7.97
C PHE A 231 2.12 11.99 -8.36
N GLY A 232 2.89 12.94 -8.89
CA GLY A 232 2.39 14.23 -9.39
C GLY A 232 1.40 14.04 -10.55
N TRP A 233 1.72 13.16 -11.50
CA TRP A 233 0.84 12.80 -12.60
C TRP A 233 -0.45 12.13 -12.10
N LEU A 234 -0.34 11.21 -11.14
CA LEU A 234 -1.48 10.53 -10.52
C LEU A 234 -2.38 11.51 -9.77
N CYS A 235 -1.81 12.44 -9.01
CA CYS A 235 -2.54 13.52 -8.33
C CYS A 235 -3.22 14.48 -9.32
N PHE A 236 -2.60 14.78 -10.46
CA PHE A 236 -3.18 15.64 -11.49
C PHE A 236 -4.38 14.97 -12.18
N TRP A 237 -4.29 13.68 -12.49
CA TRP A 237 -5.37 12.92 -13.13
C TRP A 237 -6.47 12.48 -12.15
N ARG A 238 -6.13 12.25 -10.88
CA ARG A 238 -7.04 11.81 -9.82
C ARG A 238 -6.83 12.64 -8.55
N PRO A 239 -7.30 13.90 -8.52
CA PRO A 239 -7.20 14.75 -7.33
C PRO A 239 -7.98 14.19 -6.12
N ASP A 240 -8.83 13.17 -6.33
CA ASP A 240 -9.56 12.46 -5.28
C ASP A 240 -8.64 11.63 -4.33
N PHE A 241 -7.35 11.44 -4.68
CA PHE A 241 -6.35 10.83 -3.80
C PHE A 241 -5.60 11.83 -2.91
N LEU A 242 -5.82 13.15 -3.13
CA LEU A 242 -5.24 14.16 -2.26
C LEU A 242 -5.82 14.05 -0.85
N PRO A 243 -5.01 14.32 0.20
CA PRO A 243 -5.51 14.50 1.56
C PRO A 243 -6.71 15.48 1.60
N LYS A 244 -7.69 15.23 2.49
CA LYS A 244 -8.95 16.00 2.57
C LYS A 244 -8.75 17.52 2.64
N PHE A 245 -7.64 18.00 3.20
CA PHE A 245 -7.34 19.44 3.31
C PHE A 245 -6.92 20.09 1.98
N LEU A 246 -6.39 19.32 1.02
CA LEU A 246 -6.03 19.79 -0.33
C LEU A 246 -7.18 19.61 -1.35
N GLN A 247 -8.24 18.88 -0.98
CA GLN A 247 -9.39 18.69 -1.84
C GLN A 247 -10.18 19.99 -1.96
N ARG A 248 -10.63 20.32 -3.17
CA ARG A 248 -11.55 21.45 -3.39
C ARG A 248 -12.85 21.15 -2.65
N LYS A 249 -13.08 21.86 -1.54
CA LYS A 249 -14.30 21.79 -0.74
C LYS A 249 -15.52 21.87 -1.69
N TYR A 250 -16.39 20.87 -1.63
CA TYR A 250 -17.67 20.80 -2.37
C TYR A 250 -17.63 20.58 -3.89
N LYS A 251 -16.45 20.38 -4.51
CA LYS A 251 -16.35 20.10 -5.97
C LYS A 251 -16.03 18.63 -6.23
N PHE A 252 -16.96 17.92 -6.87
CA PHE A 252 -16.80 16.51 -7.25
C PHE A 252 -16.23 16.35 -8.66
N THR A 253 -15.37 15.36 -8.84
CA THR A 253 -14.91 14.96 -10.18
C THR A 253 -15.96 14.07 -10.87
N PRO A 254 -16.06 14.09 -12.22
CA PRO A 254 -16.89 13.15 -12.96
C PRO A 254 -16.59 11.69 -12.65
N SER A 255 -15.33 11.42 -12.30
CA SER A 255 -14.84 10.08 -12.00
C SER A 255 -15.35 9.58 -10.64
N THR A 256 -15.44 10.47 -9.65
CA THR A 256 -16.04 10.19 -8.33
C THR A 256 -17.53 9.90 -8.46
N LEU A 257 -18.26 10.70 -9.25
CA LEU A 257 -19.69 10.45 -9.46
C LEU A 257 -19.96 9.14 -10.22
N LYS A 258 -19.13 8.82 -11.22
CA LYS A 258 -19.22 7.52 -11.91
C LYS A 258 -18.92 6.36 -10.98
N ALA A 259 -17.90 6.46 -10.12
CA ALA A 259 -17.60 5.42 -9.15
C ALA A 259 -18.77 5.23 -8.16
N ALA A 260 -19.30 6.33 -7.62
CA ALA A 260 -20.40 6.31 -6.64
C ALA A 260 -21.69 5.71 -7.18
N THR A 261 -21.91 5.79 -8.51
CA THR A 261 -23.10 5.29 -9.19
C THR A 261 -22.89 3.96 -9.92
N ASN A 262 -21.75 3.30 -9.71
CA ASN A 262 -21.35 2.09 -10.43
C ASN A 262 -21.42 2.25 -11.96
N GLY A 263 -20.73 3.27 -12.47
CA GLY A 263 -20.66 3.60 -13.89
C GLY A 263 -21.94 4.22 -14.45
N LEU A 264 -22.73 4.92 -13.62
CA LEU A 264 -24.07 5.42 -13.99
C LEU A 264 -25.01 4.28 -14.43
N SER A 265 -24.96 3.17 -13.70
CA SER A 265 -25.78 1.99 -13.98
C SER A 265 -27.27 2.30 -13.92
N LYS A 266 -28.06 1.70 -14.82
CA LYS A 266 -29.53 1.78 -14.81
C LYS A 266 -30.13 1.29 -13.48
N ARG A 267 -29.44 0.42 -12.74
CA ARG A 267 -29.88 -0.05 -11.41
C ARG A 267 -29.93 1.06 -10.36
N ASN A 268 -29.10 2.09 -10.54
CA ASN A 268 -28.99 3.22 -9.63
C ASN A 268 -29.78 4.44 -10.12
N LEU A 269 -30.44 4.35 -11.28
CA LEU A 269 -31.26 5.41 -11.85
C LEU A 269 -32.61 5.45 -11.14
N VAL A 270 -32.88 6.56 -10.45
CA VAL A 270 -34.12 6.79 -9.70
C VAL A 270 -35.18 7.43 -10.58
N ALA A 271 -34.78 8.42 -11.38
CA ALA A 271 -35.68 9.13 -12.28
C ALA A 271 -34.92 9.64 -13.50
N LYS A 272 -35.58 9.67 -14.66
CA LYS A 272 -35.02 10.19 -15.90
C LYS A 272 -36.00 11.16 -16.55
N SER A 273 -35.50 12.33 -16.91
CA SER A 273 -36.16 13.34 -17.73
C SER A 273 -35.43 13.46 -19.08
N SER A 274 -35.98 14.27 -19.99
CA SER A 274 -35.33 14.58 -21.27
C SER A 274 -33.98 15.28 -21.10
N THR A 275 -33.83 16.10 -20.06
CA THR A 275 -32.64 16.95 -19.84
C THR A 275 -31.82 16.56 -18.60
N SER A 276 -32.38 15.80 -17.67
CA SER A 276 -31.70 15.39 -16.44
C SER A 276 -31.95 13.95 -16.03
N GLY A 277 -31.02 13.36 -15.28
CA GLY A 277 -31.15 12.04 -14.67
C GLY A 277 -30.76 12.09 -13.20
N ILE A 278 -31.57 11.48 -12.34
CA ILE A 278 -31.35 11.41 -10.89
C ILE A 278 -30.88 10.00 -10.56
N TYR A 279 -29.71 9.91 -9.94
CA TYR A 279 -29.11 8.65 -9.52
C TYR A 279 -28.94 8.59 -8.00
N ARG A 280 -29.12 7.41 -7.42
CA ARG A 280 -28.64 7.09 -6.07
C ARG A 280 -27.18 6.66 -6.18
N GLY A 281 -26.33 7.11 -5.27
CA GLY A 281 -24.93 6.72 -5.23
C GLY A 281 -24.40 6.63 -3.82
N ILE A 282 -23.29 5.93 -3.66
CA ILE A 282 -22.58 5.80 -2.39
C ILE A 282 -21.18 6.38 -2.60
N LEU A 283 -20.84 7.44 -1.89
CA LEU A 283 -19.51 8.06 -1.94
C LEU A 283 -18.47 7.15 -1.27
N ARG A 284 -17.18 7.44 -1.50
CA ARG A 284 -16.06 6.63 -0.95
C ARG A 284 -16.01 6.61 0.58
N ASP A 285 -16.57 7.62 1.23
CA ASP A 285 -16.68 7.74 2.68
C ASP A 285 -17.90 6.99 3.24
N GLY A 286 -18.67 6.28 2.40
CA GLY A 286 -19.87 5.55 2.78
C GLY A 286 -21.14 6.39 2.79
N ASN A 287 -21.04 7.70 2.53
CA ASN A 287 -22.23 8.57 2.52
C ASN A 287 -23.11 8.29 1.31
N GLU A 288 -24.39 8.05 1.56
CA GLU A 288 -25.39 7.94 0.50
C GLU A 288 -25.79 9.32 -0.04
N VAL A 289 -25.86 9.42 -1.36
CA VAL A 289 -26.11 10.68 -2.07
C VAL A 289 -27.12 10.54 -3.19
N LYS A 290 -27.88 11.62 -3.43
CA LYS A 290 -28.67 11.84 -4.64
C LYS A 290 -27.84 12.69 -5.60
N ILE A 291 -27.62 12.18 -6.81
CA ILE A 291 -26.82 12.85 -7.85
C ILE A 291 -27.76 13.21 -9.01
N GLU A 292 -28.07 14.49 -9.17
CA GLU A 292 -28.85 15.00 -10.31
C GLU A 292 -27.89 15.46 -11.41
N ILE A 293 -27.92 14.76 -12.55
CA ILE A 293 -27.01 14.97 -13.68
C ILE A 293 -27.76 15.64 -14.82
N TYR A 294 -27.16 16.68 -15.38
CA TYR A 294 -27.63 17.44 -16.52
C TYR A 294 -26.71 17.19 -17.71
N TRP A 295 -27.26 16.62 -18.79
CA TRP A 295 -26.52 16.24 -20.00
C TRP A 295 -26.50 17.33 -21.07
N GLU A 296 -27.28 18.38 -20.88
CA GLU A 296 -27.36 19.50 -21.80
C GLU A 296 -26.04 20.27 -21.85
N ILE A 297 -25.51 20.40 -23.06
CA ILE A 297 -24.33 21.22 -23.36
C ILE A 297 -24.77 22.68 -23.36
N ILE A 298 -24.15 23.46 -22.47
CA ILE A 298 -24.46 24.89 -22.30
C ILE A 298 -23.24 25.76 -22.61
N SER A 299 -23.50 27.04 -22.88
CA SER A 299 -22.43 28.03 -23.11
C SER A 299 -21.47 28.14 -21.91
N THR A 300 -20.25 28.62 -22.17
CA THR A 300 -19.27 28.88 -21.10
C THR A 300 -19.81 29.86 -20.05
N GLU A 301 -20.61 30.83 -20.47
CA GLU A 301 -21.21 31.82 -19.59
C GLU A 301 -22.28 31.21 -18.68
N SER A 302 -23.20 30.42 -19.25
CA SER A 302 -24.20 29.67 -18.48
C SER A 302 -23.55 28.71 -17.48
N ARG A 303 -22.37 28.16 -17.82
CA ARG A 303 -21.63 27.23 -16.97
C ARG A 303 -20.97 27.96 -15.79
N ARG A 304 -20.44 29.16 -16.02
CA ARG A 304 -19.96 30.04 -14.93
C ARG A 304 -21.10 30.37 -13.97
N ARG A 305 -22.26 30.78 -14.48
CA ARG A 305 -23.45 31.04 -13.66
C ARG A 305 -23.87 29.82 -12.85
N PHE A 306 -23.90 28.64 -13.46
CA PHE A 306 -24.20 27.39 -12.74
C PHE A 306 -23.24 27.14 -11.56
N VAL A 307 -21.95 27.42 -11.73
CA VAL A 307 -20.97 27.27 -10.65
C VAL A 307 -21.20 28.28 -9.53
N GLU A 308 -21.44 29.56 -9.85
CA GLU A 308 -21.76 30.57 -8.82
C GLU A 308 -23.03 30.20 -8.04
N GLN A 309 -24.04 29.74 -8.75
CA GLN A 309 -25.28 29.21 -8.18
C GLN A 309 -25.01 28.03 -7.22
N CYS A 310 -24.17 27.07 -7.61
CA CYS A 310 -23.83 25.94 -6.74
C CYS A 310 -23.07 26.36 -5.48
N LYS A 311 -22.23 27.40 -5.54
CA LYS A 311 -21.54 27.94 -4.35
C LYS A 311 -22.52 28.47 -3.31
N ILE A 312 -23.63 29.06 -3.75
CA ILE A 312 -24.72 29.50 -2.87
C ILE A 312 -25.45 28.29 -2.29
N LEU A 313 -25.86 27.31 -3.13
CA LEU A 313 -26.64 26.15 -2.68
C LEU A 313 -25.97 25.34 -1.56
N VAL A 314 -24.65 25.23 -1.61
CA VAL A 314 -23.87 24.49 -0.62
C VAL A 314 -23.81 25.20 0.74
N GLN A 315 -24.06 26.51 0.78
CA GLN A 315 -24.09 27.28 2.03
C GLN A 315 -25.43 27.17 2.75
N LEU A 316 -26.49 26.72 2.06
CA LEU A 316 -27.82 26.60 2.63
C LEU A 316 -27.83 25.59 3.77
N HIS A 317 -28.26 26.03 4.95
CA HIS A 317 -28.34 25.18 6.13
C HIS A 317 -29.65 25.42 6.87
N HIS A 318 -30.61 24.52 6.68
CA HIS A 318 -31.90 24.59 7.35
C HIS A 318 -32.49 23.20 7.57
N LYS A 319 -33.21 23.00 8.67
CA LYS A 319 -33.81 21.70 9.07
C LYS A 319 -34.79 21.12 8.02
N ASN A 320 -35.46 21.99 7.26
CA ASN A 320 -36.46 21.61 6.23
C ASN A 320 -35.94 21.74 4.79
N ILE A 321 -34.62 21.78 4.59
CA ILE A 321 -34.00 21.83 3.26
C ILE A 321 -33.00 20.68 3.14
N VAL A 322 -33.00 19.96 2.03
CA VAL A 322 -32.03 18.88 1.81
C VAL A 322 -30.63 19.47 1.65
N PRO A 323 -29.64 19.04 2.46
CA PRO A 323 -28.27 19.55 2.34
C PRO A 323 -27.66 19.27 0.97
N VAL A 324 -27.12 20.32 0.34
CA VAL A 324 -26.34 20.22 -0.89
C VAL A 324 -24.88 20.01 -0.53
N LEU A 325 -24.34 18.85 -0.91
CA LEU A 325 -22.98 18.44 -0.57
C LEU A 325 -21.95 19.00 -1.55
N GLY A 326 -22.37 19.31 -2.77
CA GLY A 326 -21.50 19.88 -3.77
C GLY A 326 -22.01 19.76 -5.19
N TRP A 327 -21.13 20.04 -6.13
CA TRP A 327 -21.45 20.00 -7.56
C TRP A 327 -20.31 19.40 -8.39
N CYS A 328 -20.64 19.02 -9.62
CA CYS A 328 -19.68 18.66 -10.65
C CYS A 328 -19.89 19.57 -11.85
N ASP A 329 -18.81 20.17 -12.33
CA ASP A 329 -18.78 20.94 -13.57
C ASP A 329 -17.79 20.30 -14.54
N ASN A 330 -18.30 19.70 -15.61
CA ASN A 330 -17.53 19.08 -16.68
C ASN A 330 -18.14 19.39 -18.05
N ARG A 331 -17.33 19.33 -19.10
CA ARG A 331 -17.76 19.57 -20.49
C ARG A 331 -18.84 18.59 -20.96
N ARG A 332 -18.86 17.36 -20.43
CA ARG A 332 -19.79 16.30 -20.84
C ARG A 332 -21.13 16.34 -20.10
N PHE A 333 -21.11 16.75 -18.82
CA PHE A 333 -22.30 16.83 -17.99
C PHE A 333 -22.00 17.70 -16.77
N ARG A 334 -23.05 18.27 -16.19
CA ARG A 334 -23.03 18.96 -14.90
C ARG A 334 -23.80 18.13 -13.89
N ALA A 335 -23.49 18.25 -12.60
CA ALA A 335 -24.27 17.58 -11.58
C ALA A 335 -24.37 18.38 -10.29
N ILE A 336 -25.47 18.19 -9.57
CA ILE A 336 -25.66 18.64 -8.19
C ILE A 336 -25.76 17.39 -7.32
N VAL A 337 -25.00 17.38 -6.23
CA VAL A 337 -24.92 16.26 -5.27
C VAL A 337 -25.57 16.71 -3.98
N THR A 338 -26.63 16.01 -3.56
CA THR A 338 -27.32 16.28 -2.29
C THR A 338 -27.28 15.03 -1.41
N LYS A 339 -27.47 15.21 -0.10
CA LYS A 339 -27.66 14.09 0.81
C LYS A 339 -28.82 13.21 0.33
N TRP A 340 -28.65 11.89 0.38
CA TRP A 340 -29.76 10.96 0.17
C TRP A 340 -30.65 10.97 1.42
N ILE A 341 -31.96 11.09 1.20
CA ILE A 341 -32.95 11.08 2.28
C ILE A 341 -33.74 9.78 2.15
N ASP A 342 -33.59 8.92 3.16
CA ASP A 342 -34.33 7.68 3.28
C ASP A 342 -35.78 7.98 3.65
N GLY A 343 -36.65 7.89 2.65
CA GLY A 343 -38.06 8.18 2.78
C GLY A 343 -38.73 8.41 1.43
N GLY A 344 -40.05 8.27 1.42
CA GLY A 344 -40.88 8.64 0.28
C GLY A 344 -40.89 10.16 0.05
N ASN A 345 -41.41 10.57 -1.10
CA ASN A 345 -41.85 11.95 -1.29
C ASN A 345 -43.26 12.14 -0.74
N LEU A 346 -43.70 13.40 -0.55
CA LEU A 346 -45.05 13.68 -0.03
C LEU A 346 -46.14 13.07 -0.91
N GLU A 347 -45.94 13.01 -2.23
CA GLU A 347 -46.90 12.40 -3.15
C GLU A 347 -47.18 10.93 -2.82
N THR A 348 -46.13 10.12 -2.65
CA THR A 348 -46.26 8.70 -2.25
C THR A 348 -46.80 8.55 -0.84
N TRP A 349 -46.48 9.47 0.06
CA TRP A 349 -46.96 9.46 1.44
C TRP A 349 -48.45 9.78 1.54
N LEU A 350 -48.93 10.81 0.84
CA LEU A 350 -50.35 11.14 0.75
C LEU A 350 -51.13 9.99 0.11
N SER A 351 -50.65 9.45 -1.01
CA SER A 351 -51.35 8.39 -1.74
C SER A 351 -51.38 7.05 -1.00
N ARG A 352 -50.29 6.62 -0.34
CA ARG A 352 -50.24 5.29 0.32
C ARG A 352 -50.72 5.30 1.76
N SER A 353 -50.39 6.33 2.52
CA SER A 353 -50.58 6.34 3.97
C SER A 353 -51.81 7.11 4.43
N ALA A 354 -52.44 7.90 3.54
CA ALA A 354 -53.60 8.75 3.84
C ALA A 354 -53.45 9.46 5.21
N PRO A 355 -52.38 10.25 5.39
CA PRO A 355 -51.94 10.69 6.70
C PRO A 355 -53.00 11.57 7.40
N PRO A 356 -53.13 11.47 8.74
CA PRO A 356 -54.02 12.32 9.52
C PRO A 356 -53.70 13.80 9.34
N TRP A 357 -54.71 14.65 9.52
CA TRP A 357 -54.60 16.11 9.38
C TRP A 357 -53.42 16.71 10.16
N LYS A 358 -53.25 16.32 11.42
CA LYS A 358 -52.12 16.74 12.27
C LYS A 358 -50.74 16.53 11.63
N GLN A 359 -50.55 15.45 10.88
CA GLN A 359 -49.28 15.21 10.17
C GLN A 359 -49.15 16.10 8.92
N ARG A 360 -50.26 16.41 8.24
CA ARG A 360 -50.27 17.35 7.11
C ARG A 360 -49.95 18.77 7.57
N VAL A 361 -50.51 19.21 8.70
CA VAL A 361 -50.19 20.50 9.34
C VAL A 361 -48.70 20.58 9.71
N LYS A 362 -48.13 19.52 10.28
CA LYS A 362 -46.67 19.45 10.52
C LYS A 362 -45.86 19.64 9.23
N ALA A 363 -46.33 19.08 8.11
CA ALA A 363 -45.70 19.29 6.81
C ALA A 363 -45.82 20.75 6.33
N PHE A 364 -46.97 21.41 6.55
CA PHE A 364 -47.16 22.83 6.27
C PHE A 364 -46.17 23.70 7.04
N ILE A 365 -46.09 23.51 8.36
CA ILE A 365 -45.20 24.27 9.24
C ILE A 365 -43.73 24.11 8.80
N GLY A 366 -43.30 22.86 8.52
CA GLY A 366 -41.92 22.62 8.09
C GLY A 366 -41.61 23.24 6.72
N ILE A 367 -42.53 23.18 5.77
CA ILE A 367 -42.32 23.81 4.46
C ILE A 367 -42.35 25.35 4.58
N ALA A 368 -43.29 25.92 5.32
CA ALA A 368 -43.34 27.36 5.59
C ALA A 368 -42.04 27.87 6.22
N SER A 369 -41.52 27.14 7.22
CA SER A 369 -40.24 27.45 7.85
C SER A 369 -39.08 27.42 6.85
N GLY A 370 -39.01 26.39 5.98
CA GLY A 370 -37.98 26.31 4.94
C GLY A 370 -38.10 27.39 3.86
N THR A 371 -39.31 27.78 3.47
CA THR A 371 -39.52 28.84 2.48
C THR A 371 -39.26 30.23 3.05
N CYS A 372 -39.55 30.47 4.33
CA CYS A 372 -39.23 31.72 5.04
C CYS A 372 -37.72 31.95 5.05
N TYR A 373 -36.95 30.95 5.47
CA TYR A 373 -35.49 30.96 5.43
C TYR A 373 -34.93 31.32 4.03
N LEU A 374 -35.46 30.68 2.97
CA LEU A 374 -35.04 30.98 1.61
C LEU A 374 -35.49 32.37 1.12
N HIS A 375 -36.56 32.92 1.67
CA HIS A 375 -37.02 34.24 1.28
C HIS A 375 -36.20 35.35 1.93
N GLU A 376 -35.92 35.21 3.22
CA GLU A 376 -35.20 36.19 4.04
C GLU A 376 -33.70 36.19 3.76
N GLU A 377 -33.06 35.02 3.81
CA GLU A 377 -31.60 34.92 3.67
C GLU A 377 -31.13 34.76 2.22
N TRP A 378 -31.95 34.13 1.36
CA TRP A 378 -31.52 33.69 0.02
C TRP A 378 -32.55 33.96 -1.09
N PRO A 379 -33.02 35.21 -1.29
CA PRO A 379 -34.14 35.54 -2.17
C PRO A 379 -33.94 35.11 -3.63
N GLU A 380 -32.69 34.97 -4.08
CA GLU A 380 -32.32 34.52 -5.42
C GLU A 380 -32.55 33.02 -5.66
N VAL A 381 -32.64 32.23 -4.59
CA VAL A 381 -32.86 30.79 -4.65
C VAL A 381 -34.35 30.53 -4.88
N GLY A 382 -34.65 29.90 -6.01
CA GLY A 382 -35.95 29.32 -6.29
C GLY A 382 -36.06 27.88 -5.80
N TYR A 383 -37.30 27.44 -5.65
CA TYR A 383 -37.64 26.11 -5.17
C TYR A 383 -38.92 25.61 -5.83
N ASP A 384 -39.07 24.29 -5.84
CA ASP A 384 -40.20 23.59 -6.44
C ASP A 384 -40.99 22.86 -5.34
N LEU A 385 -42.13 23.43 -4.94
CA LEU A 385 -42.97 22.95 -3.82
C LEU A 385 -43.94 21.83 -4.20
N LYS A 386 -43.84 21.27 -5.40
CA LYS A 386 -44.68 20.11 -5.77
C LYS A 386 -44.45 18.97 -4.79
N THR A 387 -45.53 18.30 -4.38
CA THR A 387 -45.48 17.17 -3.43
C THR A 387 -44.44 16.09 -3.78
N ARG A 388 -44.17 15.86 -5.08
CA ARG A 388 -43.14 14.91 -5.55
C ARG A 388 -41.69 15.32 -5.28
N ASN A 389 -41.44 16.63 -5.13
CA ASN A 389 -40.13 17.22 -4.91
C ASN A 389 -39.83 17.48 -3.41
N ILE A 390 -40.82 17.27 -2.53
CA ILE A 390 -40.64 17.35 -1.09
C ILE A 390 -40.42 15.94 -0.55
N ARG A 391 -39.35 15.77 0.22
CA ARG A 391 -38.97 14.50 0.85
C ARG A 391 -39.43 14.47 2.30
N LEU A 392 -39.67 13.28 2.83
CA LEU A 392 -39.91 13.07 4.24
C LEU A 392 -38.74 12.33 4.87
N SER A 393 -38.20 12.85 5.96
CA SER A 393 -37.22 12.16 6.80
C SER A 393 -37.75 12.12 8.22
N SER A 394 -38.01 10.93 8.77
CA SER A 394 -38.52 10.77 10.14
C SER A 394 -39.77 11.63 10.46
N GLY A 395 -40.63 11.86 9.46
CA GLY A 395 -41.84 12.69 9.58
C GLY A 395 -41.61 14.21 9.49
N GLU A 396 -40.40 14.67 9.15
CA GLU A 396 -40.10 16.07 8.83
C GLU A 396 -40.06 16.29 7.31
N PRO A 397 -40.69 17.35 6.78
CA PRO A 397 -40.64 17.68 5.35
C PRO A 397 -39.32 18.38 4.99
N LEU A 398 -38.76 18.02 3.83
CA LEU A 398 -37.51 18.55 3.31
C LEU A 398 -37.67 18.97 1.85
N ILE A 399 -37.42 20.24 1.55
CA ILE A 399 -37.39 20.77 0.19
C ILE A 399 -36.14 20.21 -0.51
N SER A 400 -36.33 19.41 -1.56
CA SER A 400 -35.22 18.68 -2.20
C SER A 400 -34.80 19.20 -3.58
N ARG A 401 -35.58 20.11 -4.16
CA ARG A 401 -35.34 20.63 -5.52
C ARG A 401 -35.26 22.15 -5.52
N LEU A 402 -34.03 22.63 -5.40
CA LEU A 402 -33.66 24.03 -5.48
C LEU A 402 -33.19 24.37 -6.89
N LYS A 403 -33.62 25.52 -7.41
CA LYS A 403 -33.28 26.01 -8.75
C LYS A 403 -33.11 27.51 -8.70
N PHE A 404 -32.16 28.06 -9.43
CA PHE A 404 -32.11 29.50 -9.62
C PHE A 404 -32.99 29.87 -10.80
N ASP A 405 -33.92 30.78 -10.56
CA ASP A 405 -34.80 31.34 -11.58
C ASP A 405 -34.81 32.85 -11.39
N HIS A 406 -34.24 33.56 -12.38
CA HIS A 406 -34.13 35.02 -12.37
C HIS A 406 -35.50 35.72 -12.52
N HIS A 407 -36.56 34.99 -12.87
CA HIS A 407 -37.93 35.51 -13.01
C HIS A 407 -38.86 35.11 -11.86
N ASN A 408 -38.30 34.70 -10.72
CA ASN A 408 -39.06 34.19 -9.58
C ASN A 408 -39.47 35.33 -8.62
N SER A 409 -40.48 36.11 -9.01
CA SER A 409 -41.07 37.14 -8.14
C SER A 409 -41.62 36.51 -6.85
N SER A 410 -41.66 37.29 -5.76
CA SER A 410 -42.24 36.85 -4.49
C SER A 410 -43.67 36.30 -4.68
N THR A 411 -44.44 36.96 -5.55
CA THR A 411 -45.80 36.56 -5.98
C THR A 411 -45.88 35.12 -6.50
N LYS A 412 -44.90 34.71 -7.33
CA LYS A 412 -44.85 33.33 -7.85
C LYS A 412 -44.49 32.32 -6.77
N LYS A 413 -43.67 32.71 -5.79
CA LYS A 413 -43.32 31.85 -4.66
C LYS A 413 -44.52 31.60 -3.76
N ILE A 414 -45.28 32.67 -3.45
CA ILE A 414 -46.54 32.59 -2.68
C ILE A 414 -47.58 31.75 -3.43
N TYR A 415 -47.76 31.96 -4.74
CA TYR A 415 -48.66 31.16 -5.56
C TYR A 415 -48.35 29.66 -5.46
N LYS A 416 -47.08 29.28 -5.60
CA LYS A 416 -46.63 27.88 -5.49
C LYS A 416 -46.89 27.28 -4.11
N PHE A 417 -46.78 28.09 -3.06
CA PHE A 417 -47.10 27.66 -1.69
C PHE A 417 -48.60 27.43 -1.52
N GLY A 418 -49.44 28.30 -2.08
CA GLY A 418 -50.89 28.12 -2.11
C GLY A 418 -51.31 26.84 -2.83
N VAL A 419 -50.77 26.58 -4.02
CA VAL A 419 -51.01 25.33 -4.75
C VAL A 419 -50.59 24.12 -3.91
N PHE A 420 -49.43 24.18 -3.24
CA PHE A 420 -48.95 23.11 -2.37
C PHE A 420 -49.93 22.83 -1.20
N ILE A 421 -50.46 23.86 -0.54
CA ILE A 421 -51.47 23.69 0.52
C ILE A 421 -52.69 22.97 -0.04
N LEU A 422 -53.20 23.42 -1.18
CA LEU A 422 -54.38 22.81 -1.82
C LEU A 422 -54.13 21.36 -2.26
N GLU A 423 -52.95 21.03 -2.79
CA GLU A 423 -52.54 19.65 -3.11
C GLU A 423 -52.55 18.78 -1.85
N MET A 424 -52.06 19.30 -0.74
CA MET A 424 -52.00 18.58 0.53
C MET A 424 -53.37 18.40 1.18
N VAL A 425 -54.33 19.31 1.01
CA VAL A 425 -55.70 19.13 1.50
C VAL A 425 -56.45 18.11 0.64
N SER A 426 -56.31 18.22 -0.68
CA SER A 426 -57.13 17.46 -1.63
C SER A 426 -56.55 16.11 -2.04
N ASN A 427 -55.24 15.92 -1.90
CA ASN A 427 -54.50 14.81 -2.48
C ASN A 427 -54.82 14.63 -3.98
N ARG A 428 -54.89 15.74 -4.72
CA ARG A 428 -55.03 15.78 -6.18
C ARG A 428 -53.72 16.22 -6.82
N ARG A 429 -53.50 15.80 -8.06
CA ARG A 429 -52.30 16.09 -8.84
C ARG A 429 -52.65 17.08 -9.95
N PRO A 430 -52.30 18.38 -9.82
CA PRO A 430 -52.72 19.42 -10.75
C PRO A 430 -52.33 19.15 -12.21
N LEU A 431 -51.15 18.55 -12.43
CA LEU A 431 -50.65 18.28 -13.78
C LEU A 431 -51.21 17.01 -14.43
N GLU A 432 -51.76 16.08 -13.65
CA GLU A 432 -52.24 14.79 -14.17
C GLU A 432 -53.76 14.73 -14.18
N ASP A 433 -54.40 15.35 -13.19
CA ASP A 433 -55.84 15.27 -12.99
C ASP A 433 -56.58 16.43 -13.69
N PHE A 434 -55.89 17.47 -14.19
CA PHE A 434 -56.49 18.66 -14.79
C PHE A 434 -55.80 19.09 -16.10
N GLU A 435 -56.58 19.27 -17.17
CA GLU A 435 -56.08 19.66 -18.50
C GLU A 435 -55.39 21.04 -18.50
N ARG A 436 -55.91 21.99 -17.70
CA ARG A 436 -55.32 23.33 -17.53
C ARG A 436 -54.20 23.37 -16.48
N GLY A 437 -53.78 22.22 -15.94
CA GLY A 437 -52.70 22.15 -14.94
C GLY A 437 -53.06 22.85 -13.62
N GLU A 438 -52.11 23.62 -13.07
CA GLU A 438 -52.25 24.32 -11.78
C GLU A 438 -53.41 25.33 -11.78
N THR A 439 -53.67 26.02 -12.89
CA THR A 439 -54.77 27.00 -12.96
C THR A 439 -56.14 26.31 -12.95
N GLY A 440 -56.29 25.22 -13.69
CA GLY A 440 -57.52 24.40 -13.68
C GLY A 440 -57.80 23.76 -12.33
N PHE A 441 -56.74 23.32 -11.64
CA PHE A 441 -56.86 22.81 -10.28
C PHE A 441 -57.37 23.87 -9.31
N VAL A 442 -56.80 25.08 -9.33
CA VAL A 442 -57.25 26.19 -8.47
C VAL A 442 -58.68 26.60 -8.80
N GLU A 443 -59.04 26.67 -10.08
CA GLU A 443 -60.40 26.97 -10.54
C GLU A 443 -61.41 25.92 -10.05
N TRP A 444 -61.05 24.64 -10.09
CA TRP A 444 -61.87 23.56 -9.54
C TRP A 444 -62.07 23.68 -8.02
N VAL A 445 -61.04 24.07 -7.26
CA VAL A 445 -61.19 24.33 -5.81
C VAL A 445 -62.15 25.51 -5.60
N LYS A 446 -62.00 26.60 -6.36
CA LYS A 446 -62.87 27.79 -6.26
C LYS A 446 -64.34 27.47 -6.53
N ILE A 447 -64.64 26.58 -7.48
CA ILE A 447 -66.02 26.18 -7.80
C ILE A 447 -66.65 25.34 -6.67
N ASN A 448 -65.85 24.59 -5.92
CA ASN A 448 -66.35 23.72 -4.85
C ASN A 448 -66.33 24.38 -3.46
N TYR A 449 -65.71 25.54 -3.30
CA TYR A 449 -65.65 26.29 -2.06
C TYR A 449 -66.65 27.46 -2.09
N PRO A 450 -67.42 27.73 -1.02
CA PRO A 450 -67.42 27.06 0.29
C PRO A 450 -68.44 25.90 0.41
N ASP A 451 -69.34 25.71 -0.56
CA ASP A 451 -70.52 24.85 -0.36
C ASP A 451 -70.25 23.34 -0.47
N ASN A 452 -69.25 22.93 -1.26
CA ASN A 452 -68.98 21.53 -1.63
C ASN A 452 -67.60 21.04 -1.13
N LEU A 453 -67.24 21.37 0.12
CA LEU A 453 -65.94 21.01 0.73
C LEU A 453 -65.65 19.50 0.74
N GLU A 454 -66.67 18.65 0.73
CA GLU A 454 -66.51 17.20 0.69
C GLU A 454 -65.85 16.68 -0.59
N ASN A 455 -65.93 17.46 -1.68
CA ASN A 455 -65.27 17.15 -2.94
C ASN A 455 -63.79 17.55 -2.91
N VAL A 456 -63.46 18.62 -2.18
CA VAL A 456 -62.11 19.18 -2.09
C VAL A 456 -61.26 18.40 -1.10
N ILE A 457 -61.75 18.17 0.13
CA ILE A 457 -60.99 17.51 1.20
C ILE A 457 -60.78 16.03 0.87
N ASP A 458 -59.56 15.50 1.01
CA ASP A 458 -59.24 14.08 0.76
C ASP A 458 -60.25 13.15 1.46
N LYS A 459 -61.00 12.38 0.66
CA LYS A 459 -62.07 11.46 1.12
C LYS A 459 -61.56 10.37 2.07
N ARG A 460 -60.25 10.09 2.05
CA ARG A 460 -59.63 9.06 2.89
C ARG A 460 -59.18 9.58 4.26
N MET A 461 -59.21 10.90 4.46
CA MET A 461 -58.90 11.50 5.75
C MET A 461 -60.11 11.41 6.69
N LYS A 462 -59.87 11.26 8.00
CA LYS A 462 -60.92 11.30 9.01
C LYS A 462 -61.53 12.71 9.07
N ARG A 463 -62.83 12.82 8.76
CA ARG A 463 -63.58 14.08 8.71
C ARG A 463 -64.34 14.30 10.02
N THR A 464 -63.65 14.75 11.06
CA THR A 464 -64.33 15.27 12.26
C THR A 464 -64.67 16.75 12.06
N GLY A 465 -65.70 17.28 12.74
CA GLY A 465 -66.07 18.70 12.60
C GLY A 465 -64.96 19.69 12.98
N HIS A 466 -63.95 19.26 13.74
CA HIS A 466 -62.73 20.04 13.98
C HIS A 466 -61.80 20.04 12.76
N ILE A 467 -61.46 18.86 12.25
CA ILE A 467 -60.55 18.69 11.11
C ILE A 467 -61.11 19.37 9.86
N VAL A 468 -62.43 19.33 9.66
CA VAL A 468 -63.06 20.00 8.52
C VAL A 468 -62.90 21.52 8.62
N ARG A 469 -63.01 22.11 9.82
CA ARG A 469 -62.77 23.55 10.03
C ARG A 469 -61.33 23.92 9.73
N GLU A 470 -60.36 23.24 10.34
CA GLU A 470 -58.93 23.50 10.07
C GLU A 470 -58.56 23.29 8.59
N ALA A 471 -59.13 22.28 7.93
CA ALA A 471 -58.93 22.07 6.50
C ALA A 471 -59.58 23.16 5.66
N THR A 472 -60.69 23.74 6.12
CA THR A 472 -61.34 24.89 5.48
C THR A 472 -60.44 26.13 5.57
N ASP A 473 -59.87 26.41 6.74
CA ASP A 473 -58.92 27.51 6.95
C ASP A 473 -57.68 27.36 6.04
N ALA A 474 -57.19 26.13 5.86
CA ALA A 474 -56.10 25.83 4.94
C ALA A 474 -56.50 26.02 3.46
N ILE A 475 -57.74 25.67 3.07
CA ILE A 475 -58.25 25.94 1.72
C ILE A 475 -58.32 27.44 1.48
N GLU A 476 -58.86 28.20 2.42
CA GLU A 476 -58.96 29.67 2.32
C GLU A 476 -57.56 30.30 2.16
N MET A 477 -56.59 29.87 2.96
CA MET A 477 -55.20 30.30 2.82
C MET A 477 -54.62 29.96 1.44
N GLY A 478 -54.85 28.73 0.95
CA GLY A 478 -54.40 28.30 -0.37
C GLY A 478 -55.00 29.13 -1.50
N LEU A 479 -56.29 29.44 -1.41
CA LEU A 479 -57.00 30.30 -2.35
C LEU A 479 -56.49 31.74 -2.30
N MET A 480 -56.27 32.30 -1.11
CA MET A 480 -55.69 33.63 -0.92
C MET A 480 -54.28 33.73 -1.54
N CYS A 481 -53.44 32.71 -1.34
CA CYS A 481 -52.11 32.66 -1.96
C CYS A 481 -52.15 32.59 -3.49
N THR A 482 -53.20 31.97 -4.06
CA THR A 482 -53.32 31.75 -5.51
C THR A 482 -54.09 32.86 -6.24
N ASP A 483 -54.60 33.86 -5.51
CA ASP A 483 -55.26 35.02 -6.11
C ASP A 483 -54.24 35.99 -6.72
N LEU A 484 -54.10 35.95 -8.04
CA LEU A 484 -53.24 36.84 -8.81
C LEU A 484 -53.96 38.13 -9.24
N SER A 485 -55.26 38.23 -9.03
CA SER A 485 -56.09 39.29 -9.63
C SER A 485 -56.11 40.60 -8.84
N SER A 486 -55.78 40.55 -7.54
CA SER A 486 -56.01 41.65 -6.61
C SER A 486 -54.76 42.32 -6.06
N GLY A 487 -53.56 41.75 -6.28
CA GLY A 487 -52.34 42.19 -5.58
C GLY A 487 -52.38 41.98 -4.05
N ASN A 488 -53.46 41.39 -3.52
CA ASN A 488 -53.69 41.16 -2.09
C ASN A 488 -53.09 39.85 -1.59
N GLN A 489 -52.05 39.33 -2.26
CA GLN A 489 -51.37 38.15 -1.75
C GLN A 489 -50.74 38.46 -0.39
N PRO A 490 -50.86 37.56 0.59
CA PRO A 490 -50.34 37.78 1.93
C PRO A 490 -48.81 37.81 1.93
N SER A 491 -48.22 38.55 2.88
CA SER A 491 -46.78 38.50 3.12
C SER A 491 -46.36 37.13 3.69
N TRP A 492 -45.09 36.77 3.53
CA TRP A 492 -44.55 35.53 4.10
C TRP A 492 -44.67 35.50 5.63
N ASP A 493 -44.50 36.63 6.30
CA ASP A 493 -44.69 36.75 7.75
C ASP A 493 -46.12 36.42 8.17
N HIS A 494 -47.09 36.95 7.41
CA HIS A 494 -48.49 36.68 7.66
C HIS A 494 -48.81 35.19 7.44
N LEU A 495 -48.31 34.60 6.35
CA LEU A 495 -48.48 33.17 6.06
C LEU A 495 -47.84 32.28 7.12
N SER A 496 -46.62 32.58 7.54
CA SER A 496 -45.91 31.83 8.58
C SER A 496 -46.68 31.84 9.91
N ASN A 497 -47.23 33.00 10.28
CA ASN A 497 -48.05 33.15 11.48
C ASN A 497 -49.37 32.37 11.37
N MET A 498 -50.07 32.45 10.25
CA MET A 498 -51.32 31.71 10.05
C MET A 498 -51.09 30.19 10.09
N VAL A 499 -50.04 29.69 9.43
CA VAL A 499 -49.69 28.26 9.42
C VAL A 499 -49.28 27.77 10.80
N SER A 500 -48.64 28.62 11.61
CA SER A 500 -48.23 28.27 12.98
C SER A 500 -49.39 28.25 13.98
N ASN A 501 -50.51 28.90 13.65
CA ASN A 501 -51.70 28.97 14.49
C ASN A 501 -52.76 27.90 14.14
N MET A 502 -52.54 27.09 13.08
CA MET A 502 -53.27 25.86 12.77
C MET A 502 -52.73 24.69 13.60
#